data_AF-A0A843ENL2-F1
#
_entry.id   AF-A0A843ENL2-F1
#
_cell.length_a   1.000
_cell.length_b   1.000
_cell.length_c   1.000
_cell.angle_alpha   90.00
_cell.angle_beta   90.00
_cell.angle_gamma   90.00
#
_symmetry.space_group_name_H-M   'P 1'
#
loop_
_entity.id
_entity.type
_entity.pdbx_description
1 polymer ?
#
loop_
_entity_poly.entity_id
_entity_poly.type
_entity_poly.pdbx_seq_one_letter_code
_entity_poly.pdbx_strand_id
1 'polypeptide(L)'
;MALVDATLQAALLLTFNAMSSMTSGGDEYMAKQTSLAVKAFVLTANVSTTDAGTVAATSIYSGSGTGLPGCFVIDSDALESSLLDVFTQEDVTDDDIADGIADCIDAACSEEDIISTTTTGTLTPPSGTPTTYSGTGKGTFSGTKSIISEQLKTTFTAMKTMTIGGDLLFSQQMASAIGNYLRAGTVSVELDAPIVGSGIGGVS
;
A
#
# COMPACT_ATOMS: atom_id res chain seq x y z
N MET A 1 -6.34 -6.40 11.50
CA MET A 1 -5.21 -5.91 12.31
C MET A 1 -4.74 -4.66 11.59
N ALA A 2 -4.64 -3.50 12.24
CA ALA A 2 -4.26 -2.25 11.56
C ALA A 2 -2.80 -2.31 11.06
N LEU A 3 -2.42 -1.43 10.13
CA LEU A 3 -1.03 -1.26 9.69
C LEU A 3 -0.12 -0.98 10.91
N VAL A 4 0.83 -1.89 11.20
CA VAL A 4 1.79 -1.78 12.30
C VAL A 4 3.20 -1.47 11.79
N ASP A 5 3.56 -0.19 11.78
CA ASP A 5 4.82 0.31 11.19
C ASP A 5 6.05 -0.37 11.81
N ALA A 6 5.98 -0.74 13.10
CA ALA A 6 7.06 -1.42 13.82
C ALA A 6 7.45 -2.78 13.21
N THR A 7 6.50 -3.49 12.57
CA THR A 7 6.79 -4.78 11.91
C THR A 7 7.58 -4.57 10.63
N LEU A 8 7.18 -3.59 9.81
CA LEU A 8 7.91 -3.22 8.59
C LEU A 8 9.31 -2.68 8.94
N GLN A 9 9.39 -1.79 9.94
CA GLN A 9 10.67 -1.28 10.45
C GLN A 9 11.60 -2.43 10.86
N ALA A 10 11.11 -3.38 11.66
CA ALA A 10 11.94 -4.50 12.13
C ALA A 10 12.44 -5.36 10.97
N ALA A 11 11.60 -5.62 9.96
CA ALA A 11 11.98 -6.37 8.77
C ALA A 11 13.07 -5.63 7.97
N LEU A 12 12.89 -4.33 7.71
CA LEU A 12 13.88 -3.51 6.99
C LEU A 12 15.21 -3.45 7.74
N LEU A 13 15.19 -3.28 9.07
CA LEU A 13 16.40 -3.26 9.88
C LEU A 13 17.15 -4.59 9.84
N LEU A 14 16.44 -5.73 9.85
CA LEU A 14 17.05 -7.04 9.69
C LEU A 14 17.71 -7.19 8.31
N THR A 15 17.12 -6.63 7.26
CA THR A 15 17.72 -6.60 5.92
C THR A 15 19.04 -5.85 5.92
N PHE A 16 19.08 -4.62 6.43
CA PHE A 16 20.32 -3.82 6.49
C PHE A 16 21.41 -4.53 7.30
N ASN A 17 21.06 -5.10 8.46
CA ASN A 17 22.02 -5.84 9.27
C ASN A 17 22.60 -7.05 8.52
N ALA A 18 21.79 -7.77 7.75
CA ALA A 18 22.25 -8.90 6.95
C ALA A 18 23.22 -8.45 5.85
N MET A 19 22.93 -7.34 5.17
CA MET A 19 23.76 -6.78 4.10
C MET A 19 25.17 -6.41 4.57
N SER A 20 25.35 -5.99 5.82
CA SER A 20 26.67 -5.63 6.37
C SER A 20 27.71 -6.76 6.30
N SER A 21 27.26 -8.01 6.18
CA SER A 21 28.09 -9.21 6.08
C SER A 21 28.27 -9.74 4.65
N MET A 22 27.61 -9.12 3.67
CA MET A 22 27.61 -9.57 2.27
C MET A 22 28.78 -8.96 1.50
N THR A 23 29.42 -9.80 0.66
CA THR A 23 30.56 -9.39 -0.19
C THR A 23 30.17 -9.20 -1.65
N SER A 24 28.98 -9.65 -2.04
CA SER A 24 28.36 -9.48 -3.36
C SER A 24 26.86 -9.75 -3.23
N GLY A 25 26.06 -9.27 -4.18
CA GLY A 25 24.62 -9.53 -4.22
C GLY A 25 23.78 -8.69 -3.25
N GLY A 26 24.34 -7.60 -2.73
CA GLY A 26 23.72 -6.78 -1.69
C GLY A 26 22.44 -6.10 -2.19
N ASP A 27 22.49 -5.55 -3.40
CA ASP A 27 21.37 -4.80 -3.99
C ASP A 27 20.20 -5.73 -4.34
N GLU A 28 20.47 -6.92 -4.90
CA GLU A 28 19.43 -7.93 -5.13
C GLU A 28 18.78 -8.40 -3.82
N TYR A 29 19.60 -8.61 -2.77
CA TYR A 29 19.07 -8.98 -1.47
C TYR A 29 18.23 -7.85 -0.85
N MET A 30 18.68 -6.60 -0.96
CA MET A 30 17.95 -5.43 -0.46
C MET A 30 16.61 -5.27 -1.17
N ALA A 31 16.60 -5.33 -2.50
CA ALA A 31 15.40 -5.23 -3.33
C ALA A 31 14.38 -6.32 -2.96
N LYS A 32 14.84 -7.57 -2.88
CA LYS A 32 14.00 -8.72 -2.54
C LYS A 32 13.41 -8.64 -1.15
N GLN A 33 14.23 -8.39 -0.13
CA GLN A 33 13.72 -8.36 1.24
C GLN A 33 12.82 -7.14 1.47
N THR A 34 13.14 -6.00 0.85
CA THR A 34 12.30 -4.81 0.90
C THR A 34 10.94 -5.05 0.24
N SER A 35 10.90 -5.63 -0.96
CA SER A 35 9.64 -5.92 -1.65
C SER A 35 8.76 -6.88 -0.85
N LEU A 36 9.34 -7.93 -0.26
CA LEU A 36 8.64 -8.88 0.60
C LEU A 36 8.11 -8.21 1.88
N ALA A 37 8.92 -7.35 2.51
CA ALA A 37 8.51 -6.63 3.71
C ALA A 37 7.36 -5.66 3.43
N VAL A 38 7.44 -4.90 2.33
CA VAL A 38 6.36 -3.98 1.89
C VAL A 38 5.10 -4.76 1.56
N LYS A 39 5.19 -5.86 0.80
CA LYS A 39 4.04 -6.73 0.51
C LYS A 39 3.41 -7.28 1.79
N ALA A 40 4.21 -7.82 2.69
CA ALA A 40 3.72 -8.36 3.95
C ALA A 40 3.02 -7.27 4.78
N PHE A 41 3.54 -6.05 4.77
CA PHE A 41 2.94 -4.91 5.45
C PHE A 41 1.60 -4.49 4.82
N VAL A 42 1.56 -4.29 3.50
CA VAL A 42 0.34 -3.94 2.75
C VAL A 42 -0.75 -5.00 2.92
N LEU A 43 -0.39 -6.29 2.93
CA LEU A 43 -1.33 -7.40 3.17
C LEU A 43 -2.04 -7.32 4.52
N THR A 44 -1.49 -6.60 5.51
CA THR A 44 -2.17 -6.39 6.81
C THR A 44 -3.21 -5.28 6.78
N ALA A 45 -3.23 -4.46 5.74
CA ALA A 45 -4.17 -3.35 5.59
C ALA A 45 -5.63 -3.82 5.72
N ASN A 46 -6.44 -2.98 6.37
CA ASN A 46 -7.89 -3.07 6.28
C ASN A 46 -8.39 -1.93 5.40
N VAL A 47 -9.34 -2.24 4.53
CA VAL A 47 -9.99 -1.26 3.66
C VAL A 47 -11.39 -1.02 4.18
N SER A 48 -11.82 0.24 4.16
CA SER A 48 -13.22 0.61 4.41
C SER A 48 -13.69 1.53 3.31
N THR A 49 -14.90 1.32 2.80
CA THR A 49 -15.49 2.15 1.74
C THR A 49 -16.93 2.50 2.08
N THR A 50 -17.40 3.64 1.59
CA THR A 50 -18.82 3.98 1.51
C THR A 50 -19.29 3.68 0.11
N ASP A 51 -20.32 2.84 -0.01
CA ASP A 51 -20.72 2.23 -1.27
C ASP A 51 -22.12 2.68 -1.66
N ALA A 52 -22.30 2.97 -2.95
CA ALA A 52 -23.58 3.34 -3.52
C ALA A 52 -23.76 2.69 -4.89
N GLY A 53 -24.99 2.30 -5.21
CA GLY A 53 -25.28 1.65 -6.47
C GLY A 53 -26.74 1.31 -6.67
N THR A 54 -26.99 0.34 -7.53
CA THR A 54 -28.33 -0.17 -7.84
C THR A 54 -28.31 -1.70 -7.95
N VAL A 55 -29.42 -2.34 -7.58
CA VAL A 55 -29.67 -3.77 -7.85
C VAL A 55 -30.91 -3.86 -8.72
N ALA A 56 -30.73 -4.34 -9.95
CA ALA A 56 -31.66 -4.11 -11.05
C ALA A 56 -31.93 -2.60 -11.29
N ALA A 57 -32.60 -2.26 -12.40
CA ALA A 57 -32.73 -0.86 -12.84
C ALA A 57 -33.51 0.07 -11.89
N THR A 58 -34.07 -0.43 -10.78
CA THR A 58 -35.03 0.33 -9.97
C THR A 58 -34.77 0.32 -8.47
N SER A 59 -33.90 -0.54 -7.94
CA SER A 59 -33.65 -0.60 -6.49
C SER A 59 -32.33 0.08 -6.14
N ILE A 60 -32.37 1.01 -5.19
CA ILE A 60 -31.20 1.80 -4.78
C ILE A 60 -30.45 1.05 -3.68
N TYR A 61 -29.14 0.92 -3.84
CA TYR A 61 -28.23 0.36 -2.86
C TYR A 61 -27.44 1.47 -2.16
N SER A 62 -27.37 1.40 -0.84
CA SER A 62 -26.46 2.19 -0.02
C SER A 62 -25.89 1.31 1.09
N GLY A 63 -24.57 1.29 1.20
CA GLY A 63 -23.88 0.43 2.15
C GLY A 63 -22.45 0.86 2.43
N SER A 64 -21.70 -0.06 2.99
CA SER A 64 -20.28 0.09 3.24
C SER A 64 -19.53 -1.19 2.85
N GLY A 65 -18.33 -1.01 2.31
CA GLY A 65 -17.41 -2.09 1.99
C GLY A 65 -16.36 -2.27 3.07
N THR A 66 -15.98 -3.52 3.31
CA THR A 66 -14.88 -3.89 4.19
C THR A 66 -13.94 -4.84 3.48
N GLY A 67 -12.66 -4.50 3.49
CA GLY A 67 -11.56 -5.40 3.15
C GLY A 67 -10.80 -5.74 4.43
N LEU A 68 -10.64 -7.04 4.70
CA LEU A 68 -9.87 -7.56 5.83
C LEU A 68 -8.43 -7.88 5.39
N PRO A 69 -7.50 -8.24 6.29
CA PRO A 69 -6.13 -8.59 5.89
C PRO A 69 -6.11 -9.61 4.75
N GLY A 70 -5.31 -9.33 3.73
CA GLY A 70 -5.32 -10.02 2.43
C GLY A 70 -6.18 -9.36 1.36
N CYS A 71 -6.91 -8.28 1.68
CA CYS A 71 -7.72 -7.55 0.71
C CYS A 71 -6.91 -6.69 -0.26
N PHE A 72 -5.74 -6.21 0.16
CA PHE A 72 -4.83 -5.38 -0.61
C PHE A 72 -3.59 -6.21 -0.94
N VAL A 73 -3.41 -6.57 -2.21
CA VAL A 73 -2.34 -7.44 -2.68
C VAL A 73 -1.53 -6.75 -3.75
N ILE A 74 -0.22 -6.61 -3.52
CA ILE A 74 0.73 -6.07 -4.50
C ILE A 74 1.58 -7.20 -5.10
N ASP A 75 2.07 -6.99 -6.32
CA ASP A 75 3.06 -7.86 -6.95
C ASP A 75 4.46 -7.56 -6.39
N SER A 76 4.96 -8.46 -5.53
CA SER A 76 6.29 -8.34 -4.94
C SER A 76 7.42 -8.53 -5.94
N ASP A 77 7.19 -9.27 -7.01
CA ASP A 77 8.24 -9.62 -7.96
C ASP A 77 8.47 -8.42 -8.90
N ALA A 78 7.38 -7.76 -9.30
CA ALA A 78 7.44 -6.47 -10.02
C ALA A 78 8.09 -5.38 -9.14
N LEU A 79 7.73 -5.31 -7.86
CA LEU A 79 8.32 -4.37 -6.91
C LEU A 79 9.81 -4.66 -6.69
N GLU A 80 10.20 -5.93 -6.54
CA GLU A 80 11.60 -6.35 -6.43
C GLU A 80 12.41 -5.89 -7.65
N SER A 81 11.93 -6.17 -8.87
CA SER A 81 12.62 -5.77 -10.09
C SER A 81 12.81 -4.26 -10.16
N SER A 82 11.76 -3.48 -9.84
CA SER A 82 11.82 -2.01 -9.90
C SER A 82 12.76 -1.44 -8.83
N LEU A 83 12.72 -1.97 -7.61
CA LEU A 83 13.64 -1.56 -6.54
C LEU A 83 15.09 -1.91 -6.89
N LEU A 84 15.34 -3.05 -7.53
CA LEU A 84 16.68 -3.41 -7.98
C LEU A 84 17.21 -2.41 -9.01
N ASP A 85 16.37 -1.99 -9.96
CA ASP A 85 16.74 -0.95 -10.94
C ASP A 85 17.07 0.39 -10.26
N VAL A 86 16.42 0.72 -9.14
CA VAL A 86 16.74 1.91 -8.35
C VAL A 86 18.07 1.74 -7.60
N PHE A 87 18.29 0.59 -6.96
CA PHE A 87 19.49 0.37 -6.13
C PHE A 87 20.77 0.17 -6.94
N THR A 88 20.66 -0.24 -8.20
CA THR A 88 21.81 -0.47 -9.09
C THR A 88 22.13 0.70 -10.02
N GLN A 89 21.34 1.78 -9.97
CA GLN A 89 21.60 2.98 -10.76
C GLN A 89 22.94 3.62 -10.39
N GLU A 90 23.76 3.89 -11.40
CA GLU A 90 25.01 4.66 -11.26
C GLU A 90 24.74 6.16 -11.43
N ASP A 91 25.60 7.00 -10.83
CA ASP A 91 25.58 8.47 -10.96
C ASP A 91 24.29 9.18 -10.50
N VAL A 92 23.55 8.59 -9.55
CA VAL A 92 22.33 9.18 -8.95
C VAL A 92 22.59 9.80 -7.58
N THR A 93 21.76 10.78 -7.21
CA THR A 93 21.79 11.41 -5.88
C THR A 93 20.89 10.68 -4.88
N ASP A 94 21.08 10.94 -3.58
CA ASP A 94 20.17 10.41 -2.55
C ASP A 94 18.70 10.82 -2.78
N ASP A 95 18.49 12.00 -3.36
CA ASP A 95 17.16 12.51 -3.69
C ASP A 95 16.53 11.71 -4.83
N ASP A 96 17.33 11.33 -5.83
CA ASP A 96 16.89 10.47 -6.95
C ASP A 96 16.55 9.06 -6.45
N ILE A 97 17.37 8.50 -5.54
CA ILE A 97 17.08 7.20 -4.90
C ILE A 97 15.78 7.29 -4.08
N ALA A 98 15.58 8.36 -3.31
CA ALA A 98 14.36 8.57 -2.53
C ALA A 98 13.10 8.64 -3.40
N ASP A 99 13.17 9.39 -4.51
CA ASP A 99 12.08 9.48 -5.48
C ASP A 99 11.86 8.13 -6.18
N GLY A 100 12.92 7.42 -6.57
CA GLY A 100 12.85 6.10 -7.19
C GLY A 100 12.18 5.06 -6.29
N ILE A 101 12.53 5.00 -5.00
CA ILE A 101 11.88 4.12 -4.03
C ILE A 101 10.39 4.45 -3.91
N ALA A 102 10.05 5.74 -3.82
CA ALA A 102 8.66 6.19 -3.72
C ALA A 102 7.86 5.81 -4.96
N ASP A 103 8.43 5.98 -6.15
CA ASP A 103 7.82 5.63 -7.44
C ASP A 103 7.57 4.13 -7.55
N CYS A 104 8.52 3.29 -7.13
CA CYS A 104 8.36 1.83 -7.14
C CYS A 104 7.21 1.38 -6.22
N ILE A 105 7.15 1.92 -5.00
CA ILE A 105 6.11 1.58 -4.03
C ILE A 105 4.75 2.07 -4.50
N ASP A 106 4.68 3.30 -5.03
CA ASP A 106 3.44 3.89 -5.53
C ASP A 106 2.90 3.11 -6.73
N ALA A 107 3.75 2.77 -7.70
CA ALA A 107 3.37 1.93 -8.83
C ALA A 107 2.81 0.59 -8.36
N ALA A 108 3.53 -0.12 -7.46
CA ALA A 108 3.06 -1.41 -6.94
C ALA A 108 1.74 -1.31 -6.16
N CYS A 109 1.50 -0.18 -5.50
CA CYS A 109 0.27 0.09 -4.74
C CYS A 109 -0.85 0.71 -5.57
N SER A 110 -0.65 1.04 -6.84
CA SER A 110 -1.66 1.71 -7.68
C SER A 110 -2.06 0.92 -8.93
N GLU A 111 -1.58 -0.32 -9.04
CA GLU A 111 -2.07 -1.30 -10.01
C GLU A 111 -3.61 -1.49 -9.92
N GLU A 112 -4.24 -1.80 -11.04
CA GLU A 112 -5.69 -2.03 -11.09
C GLU A 112 -6.09 -3.31 -10.32
N ASP A 113 -7.29 -3.30 -9.74
CA ASP A 113 -7.90 -4.47 -9.08
C ASP A 113 -7.11 -5.10 -7.92
N ILE A 114 -6.13 -4.39 -7.36
CA ILE A 114 -5.32 -4.87 -6.22
C ILE A 114 -6.08 -4.89 -4.88
N ILE A 115 -7.24 -4.22 -4.82
CA ILE A 115 -8.12 -4.21 -3.65
C ILE A 115 -9.34 -5.07 -3.91
N SER A 116 -9.70 -5.89 -2.92
CA SER A 116 -10.95 -6.63 -2.88
C SER A 116 -11.74 -6.30 -1.61
N THR A 117 -13.04 -6.04 -1.74
CA THR A 117 -13.92 -5.74 -0.60
C THR A 117 -15.16 -6.61 -0.61
N THR A 118 -15.71 -6.85 0.58
CA THR A 118 -17.08 -7.33 0.74
C THR A 118 -17.95 -6.14 1.13
N THR A 119 -18.96 -5.85 0.31
CA THR A 119 -19.92 -4.78 0.56
C THR A 119 -21.16 -5.31 1.27
N THR A 120 -21.66 -4.56 2.24
CA THR A 120 -22.93 -4.85 2.92
C THR A 120 -23.70 -3.56 3.14
N GLY A 121 -25.00 -3.59 2.84
CA GLY A 121 -25.82 -2.39 2.86
C GLY A 121 -27.31 -2.67 2.86
N THR A 122 -28.06 -1.60 2.65
CA THR A 122 -29.51 -1.62 2.54
C THR A 122 -29.90 -1.46 1.08
N LEU A 123 -30.72 -2.40 0.59
CA LEU A 123 -31.38 -2.29 -0.69
C LEU A 123 -32.80 -1.77 -0.51
N THR A 124 -33.10 -0.64 -1.15
CA THR A 124 -34.41 0.01 -1.10
C THR A 124 -35.12 -0.13 -2.45
N PRO A 125 -36.12 -1.01 -2.58
CA PRO A 125 -36.90 -1.15 -3.81
C PRO A 125 -37.91 0.01 -3.95
N PRO A 126 -38.46 0.26 -5.16
CA PRO A 126 -39.52 1.25 -5.38
C PRO A 126 -40.80 0.97 -4.57
N SER A 127 -41.04 -0.31 -4.26
CA SER A 127 -42.15 -0.77 -3.44
C SER A 127 -41.72 -1.96 -2.61
N GLY A 128 -42.15 -2.02 -1.36
CA GLY A 128 -41.84 -3.10 -0.42
C GLY A 128 -40.93 -2.66 0.72
N THR A 129 -40.52 -3.62 1.53
CA THR A 129 -39.65 -3.38 2.70
C THR A 129 -38.19 -3.37 2.26
N PRO A 130 -37.38 -2.40 2.73
CA PRO A 130 -35.93 -2.45 2.56
C PRO A 130 -35.35 -3.76 3.11
N THR A 131 -34.32 -4.27 2.46
CA THR A 131 -33.67 -5.53 2.85
C THR A 131 -32.16 -5.35 2.94
N THR A 132 -31.51 -6.15 3.80
CA THR A 132 -30.06 -6.23 3.83
C THR A 132 -29.57 -6.94 2.58
N TYR A 133 -28.52 -6.39 1.97
CA TYR A 133 -27.93 -6.91 0.75
C TYR A 133 -26.41 -6.86 0.83
N SER A 134 -25.74 -7.84 0.24
CA SER A 134 -24.29 -7.94 0.22
C SER A 134 -23.76 -8.34 -1.15
N GLY A 135 -22.51 -8.00 -1.41
CA GLY A 135 -21.81 -8.29 -2.65
C GLY A 135 -20.30 -8.16 -2.50
N THR A 136 -19.59 -8.20 -3.61
CA THR A 136 -18.14 -7.96 -3.67
C THR A 136 -17.85 -6.68 -4.43
N GLY A 137 -16.68 -6.11 -4.18
CA GLY A 137 -16.12 -5.03 -4.99
C GLY A 137 -14.65 -5.28 -5.26
N LYS A 138 -14.18 -4.74 -6.36
CA LYS A 138 -12.76 -4.68 -6.71
C LYS A 138 -12.35 -3.24 -6.90
N GLY A 139 -11.10 -2.91 -6.63
CA GLY A 139 -10.68 -1.54 -6.73
C GLY A 139 -9.20 -1.31 -6.76
N THR A 140 -8.90 -0.03 -6.83
CA THR A 140 -7.56 0.52 -6.96
C THR A 140 -7.29 1.44 -5.77
N PHE A 141 -6.02 1.51 -5.38
CA PHE A 141 -5.54 2.47 -4.41
C PHE A 141 -4.81 3.61 -5.13
N SER A 142 -5.00 4.83 -4.65
CA SER A 142 -4.25 6.01 -5.10
C SER A 142 -3.66 6.72 -3.90
N GLY A 143 -2.34 6.82 -3.86
CA GLY A 143 -1.62 7.52 -2.82
C GLY A 143 -0.89 8.76 -3.34
N THR A 144 -0.27 9.49 -2.41
CA THR A 144 0.58 10.64 -2.73
C THR A 144 2.03 10.24 -2.48
N LYS A 145 2.74 9.81 -3.52
CA LYS A 145 4.13 9.34 -3.43
C LYS A 145 5.11 10.33 -2.78
N SER A 146 4.84 11.64 -2.85
CA SER A 146 5.69 12.65 -2.21
C SER A 146 5.75 12.50 -0.68
N ILE A 147 4.74 11.88 -0.05
CA ILE A 147 4.78 11.51 1.38
C ILE A 147 5.96 10.58 1.67
N ILE A 148 6.23 9.64 0.76
CA ILE A 148 7.37 8.73 0.87
C ILE A 148 8.66 9.49 0.55
N SER A 149 8.73 10.14 -0.61
CA SER A 149 10.00 10.68 -1.08
C SER A 149 10.50 11.85 -0.23
N GLU A 150 9.64 12.77 0.21
CA GLU A 150 10.05 13.90 1.09
C GLU A 150 10.60 13.40 2.43
N GLN A 151 10.00 12.35 2.99
CA GLN A 151 10.46 11.74 4.23
C GLN A 151 11.81 11.04 4.05
N LEU A 152 12.00 10.33 2.94
CA LEU A 152 13.28 9.66 2.65
C LEU A 152 14.41 10.67 2.35
N LYS A 153 14.16 11.73 1.58
CA LYS A 153 15.12 12.82 1.34
C LYS A 153 15.61 13.47 2.63
N THR A 154 14.67 13.76 3.53
CA THR A 154 14.97 14.30 4.86
C THR A 154 15.83 13.31 5.66
N THR A 155 15.53 12.02 5.54
CA THR A 155 16.25 10.95 6.23
C THR A 155 17.68 10.79 5.72
N PHE A 156 17.89 10.76 4.41
CA PHE A 156 19.23 10.72 3.81
C PHE A 156 20.07 11.93 4.23
N THR A 157 19.47 13.13 4.24
CA THR A 157 20.15 14.34 4.71
C THR A 157 20.59 14.22 6.18
N ALA A 158 19.73 13.70 7.06
CA ALA A 158 20.07 13.48 8.46
C ALA A 158 21.22 12.46 8.61
N MET A 159 21.16 11.37 7.85
CA MET A 159 22.15 10.28 7.90
C MET A 159 23.56 10.73 7.52
N LYS A 160 23.74 11.73 6.66
CA LYS A 160 25.06 12.28 6.30
C LYS A 160 25.88 12.76 7.50
N THR A 161 25.21 13.12 8.59
CA THR A 161 25.86 13.61 9.82
C THR A 161 25.95 12.56 10.92
N MET A 162 25.44 11.35 10.68
CA MET A 162 25.40 10.27 11.67
C MET A 162 26.62 9.37 11.56
N THR A 163 27.21 9.03 12.71
CA THR A 163 28.31 8.06 12.81
C THR A 163 27.82 6.65 13.16
N ILE A 164 26.66 6.51 13.81
CA ILE A 164 26.07 5.23 14.23
C ILE A 164 24.54 5.33 14.11
N GLY A 165 23.88 4.24 13.72
CA GLY A 165 22.42 4.12 13.77
C GLY A 165 21.67 4.63 12.53
N GLY A 166 22.38 4.88 11.42
CA GLY A 166 21.78 5.28 10.15
C GLY A 166 20.71 4.28 9.67
N ASP A 167 21.01 2.98 9.68
CA ASP A 167 20.10 1.93 9.23
C ASP A 167 18.82 1.84 10.09
N LEU A 168 18.96 2.07 11.41
CA LEU A 168 17.83 2.13 12.31
C LEU A 168 16.94 3.34 12.01
N LEU A 169 17.55 4.51 11.78
CA LEU A 169 16.81 5.70 11.40
C LEU A 169 16.10 5.48 10.05
N PHE A 170 16.82 4.98 9.04
CA PHE A 170 16.27 4.73 7.71
C PHE A 170 15.08 3.77 7.75
N SER A 171 15.24 2.61 8.38
CA SER A 171 14.15 1.62 8.53
C SER A 171 12.93 2.18 9.24
N GLN A 172 13.12 3.01 10.27
CA GLN A 172 12.02 3.71 10.97
C GLN A 172 11.30 4.69 10.06
N GLN A 173 12.04 5.55 9.39
CA GLN A 173 11.46 6.61 8.58
C GLN A 173 10.79 6.04 7.32
N MET A 174 11.38 5.03 6.68
CA MET A 174 10.77 4.34 5.55
C MET A 174 9.45 3.65 5.94
N ALA A 175 9.43 2.91 7.04
CA ALA A 175 8.22 2.24 7.51
C ALA A 175 7.11 3.25 7.86
N SER A 176 7.46 4.32 8.57
CA SER A 176 6.55 5.42 8.89
C SER A 176 6.00 6.11 7.64
N ALA A 177 6.88 6.38 6.65
CA ALA A 177 6.49 7.04 5.41
C ALA A 177 5.50 6.19 4.60
N ILE A 178 5.75 4.88 4.47
CA ILE A 178 4.85 3.95 3.78
C ILE A 178 3.53 3.82 4.54
N GLY A 179 3.57 3.73 5.88
CA GLY A 179 2.36 3.72 6.71
C GLY A 179 1.51 4.97 6.53
N ASN A 180 2.13 6.15 6.53
CA ASN A 180 1.44 7.42 6.30
C ASN A 180 0.90 7.55 4.86
N TYR A 181 1.67 7.11 3.87
CA TYR A 181 1.25 7.05 2.48
C TYR A 181 -0.03 6.21 2.31
N LEU A 182 -0.06 5.00 2.89
CA LEU A 182 -1.24 4.12 2.82
C LEU A 182 -2.45 4.75 3.54
N ARG A 183 -2.26 5.27 4.77
CA ARG A 183 -3.35 5.88 5.56
C ARG A 183 -3.91 7.16 4.92
N ALA A 184 -3.10 7.91 4.18
CA ALA A 184 -3.50 9.13 3.49
C ALA A 184 -4.13 8.86 2.10
N GLY A 185 -3.94 7.66 1.56
CA GLY A 185 -4.43 7.31 0.23
C GLY A 185 -5.93 7.05 0.18
N THR A 186 -6.44 7.05 -1.04
CA THR A 186 -7.85 6.82 -1.35
C THR A 186 -8.03 5.47 -2.02
N VAL A 187 -9.05 4.74 -1.61
CA VAL A 187 -9.51 3.51 -2.26
C VAL A 187 -10.75 3.83 -3.09
N SER A 188 -10.74 3.43 -4.35
CA SER A 188 -11.91 3.46 -5.23
C SER A 188 -12.26 2.04 -5.63
N VAL A 189 -13.50 1.62 -5.41
CA VAL A 189 -13.99 0.28 -5.78
C VAL A 189 -15.14 0.36 -6.78
N GLU A 190 -15.16 -0.54 -7.74
CA GLU A 190 -16.33 -0.90 -8.54
C GLU A 190 -17.03 -2.10 -7.87
N LEU A 191 -18.35 -2.04 -7.79
CA LEU A 191 -19.15 -3.11 -7.20
C LEU A 191 -19.46 -4.15 -8.27
N ASP A 192 -19.30 -5.43 -7.91
CA ASP A 192 -19.60 -6.54 -8.80
C ASP A 192 -21.11 -6.79 -8.87
N ALA A 193 -21.55 -7.26 -10.04
CA ALA A 193 -22.91 -7.74 -10.23
C ALA A 193 -23.28 -8.75 -9.12
N PRO A 194 -24.48 -8.63 -8.53
CA PRO A 194 -25.66 -7.93 -9.04
C PRO A 194 -25.79 -6.45 -8.62
N ILE A 195 -24.81 -5.87 -7.91
CA ILE A 195 -24.81 -4.46 -7.54
C ILE A 195 -24.01 -3.69 -8.59
N VAL A 196 -24.66 -2.79 -9.34
CA VAL A 196 -23.94 -1.89 -10.26
C VAL A 196 -23.75 -0.57 -9.53
N GLY A 197 -22.50 -0.22 -9.24
CA GLY A 197 -22.18 0.98 -8.46
C GLY A 197 -20.69 1.08 -8.13
N SER A 198 -20.37 1.99 -7.23
CA SER A 198 -19.01 2.29 -6.82
C SER A 198 -18.93 2.59 -5.33
N GLY A 199 -17.73 2.45 -4.77
CA GLY A 199 -17.42 2.84 -3.41
C GLY A 199 -16.14 3.66 -3.35
N ILE A 200 -16.05 4.54 -2.34
CA ILE A 200 -14.86 5.33 -2.05
C ILE A 200 -14.53 5.19 -0.57
N GLY A 201 -13.25 5.08 -0.24
CA GLY A 201 -12.80 5.13 1.15
C GLY A 201 -11.29 5.12 1.28
N GLY A 202 -10.78 4.38 2.27
CA GLY A 202 -9.36 4.45 2.64
C GLY A 202 -8.86 3.21 3.38
N VAL A 203 -7.59 3.29 3.76
CA VAL A 203 -6.82 2.20 4.38
C VAL A 203 -6.55 2.47 5.86
N SER A 204 -6.59 1.42 6.68
CA SER A 204 -6.24 1.46 8.12
C SER A 204 -5.52 0.21 8.60
#